data_AF-A0AAD6GJJ4-F1
#
_entry.id   AF-A0AAD6GJJ4-F1
#
_cell.length_a   1.000
_cell.length_b   1.000
_cell.length_c   1.000
_cell.angle_alpha   90.00
_cell.angle_beta   90.00
_cell.angle_gamma   90.00
#
_symmetry.space_group_name_H-M   'P 1'
#
loop_
_entity.id
_entity.type
_entity.pdbx_description
1 polymer ?
#
loop_
_entity_poly.entity_id
_entity_poly.type
_entity_poly.pdbx_seq_one_letter_code
_entity_poly.pdbx_strand_id
1 'polypeptide(L)'
;MGRTLALFFGALRKKLDFSRIAMVKSNSNYDRPPPGYSAYYNRYVIEEIIAEAEPDYTDYSNMYNAWTVLAVLVDDILENWESTYLAGISASNYIGDPFARLGGIPNFGKST
;
A
#
# COMPACT_ATOMS: atom_id res chain seq x y z
N MET A 1 -0.80 -11.59 -1.72
CA MET A 1 0.43 -12.23 -1.21
C MET A 1 1.53 -12.38 -2.26
N GLY A 2 1.27 -12.85 -3.49
CA GLY A 2 2.34 -13.08 -4.49
C GLY A 2 3.16 -11.85 -4.95
N ARG A 3 2.56 -10.66 -4.97
CA ARG A 3 3.23 -9.44 -5.47
C ARG A 3 4.39 -8.98 -4.58
N THR A 4 4.22 -8.98 -3.26
CA THR A 4 5.28 -8.60 -2.30
C THR A 4 6.46 -9.58 -2.35
N LEU A 5 6.18 -10.88 -2.51
CA LEU A 5 7.21 -11.89 -2.63
C LEU A 5 8.06 -11.70 -3.90
N ALA A 6 7.44 -11.34 -5.02
CA ALA A 6 8.18 -11.01 -6.25
C ALA A 6 9.10 -9.79 -6.06
N LEU A 7 8.62 -8.76 -5.36
CA LEU A 7 9.43 -7.58 -5.03
C LEU A 7 10.63 -7.95 -4.14
N PHE A 8 10.42 -8.82 -3.14
CA PHE A 8 11.50 -9.33 -2.28
C PHE A 8 12.56 -10.09 -3.09
N PHE A 9 12.14 -10.97 -4.01
CA PHE A 9 13.07 -11.67 -4.90
C PHE A 9 13.76 -10.74 -5.91
N GLY A 10 13.12 -9.64 -6.30
CA GLY A 10 13.73 -8.56 -7.08
C GLY A 10 14.85 -7.88 -6.30
N ALA A 11 14.63 -7.61 -5.01
CA ALA A 11 15.63 -7.03 -4.13
C ALA A 11 16.83 -7.97 -3.89
N LEU A 12 16.58 -9.26 -3.67
CA LEU A 12 17.65 -10.27 -3.59
C LEU A 12 18.52 -10.32 -4.86
N ARG A 13 17.91 -10.01 -6.02
CA ARG A 13 18.60 -9.91 -7.31
C ARG A 13 19.13 -8.51 -7.62
N LYS A 14 19.13 -7.60 -6.64
CA LYS A 14 19.60 -6.21 -6.76
C LYS A 14 18.90 -5.42 -7.87
N LYS A 15 17.63 -5.73 -8.13
CA LYS A 15 16.82 -5.03 -9.16
C LYS A 15 16.03 -3.85 -8.61
N LEU A 16 15.86 -3.78 -7.30
CA LEU A 16 15.17 -2.70 -6.59
C LEU A 16 15.65 -2.65 -5.14
N ASP A 17 15.38 -1.54 -4.47
CA ASP A 17 15.55 -1.37 -3.04
C ASP A 17 14.24 -1.73 -2.33
N PHE A 18 14.24 -2.81 -1.55
CA PHE A 18 13.03 -3.30 -0.87
C PHE A 18 12.57 -2.35 0.25
N SER A 19 13.48 -1.56 0.82
CA SER A 19 13.15 -0.61 1.89
C SER A 19 12.30 0.57 1.41
N ARG A 20 12.29 0.84 0.10
CA ARG A 20 11.57 1.95 -0.53
C ARG A 20 10.19 1.55 -1.08
N ILE A 21 9.70 0.36 -0.75
CA ILE A 21 8.40 -0.11 -1.24
C ILE A 21 7.29 0.33 -0.31
N ALA A 22 6.39 1.17 -0.82
CA ALA A 22 5.11 1.46 -0.17
C ALA A 22 4.03 0.51 -0.70
N MET A 23 3.20 -0.02 0.19
CA MET A 23 2.04 -0.83 -0.17
C MET A 23 0.78 -0.21 0.39
N VAL A 24 -0.11 0.23 -0.49
CA VAL A 24 -1.45 0.65 -0.13
C VAL A 24 -2.42 -0.49 -0.42
N LYS A 25 -3.17 -0.88 0.60
CA LYS A 25 -4.21 -1.91 0.51
C LYS A 25 -5.51 -1.27 0.93
N SER A 26 -6.50 -1.24 0.04
CA SER A 26 -7.87 -1.01 0.49
C SER A 26 -8.46 -2.33 0.98
N ASN A 27 -9.16 -2.29 2.11
CA ASN A 27 -9.69 -3.47 2.78
C ASN A 27 -11.03 -3.95 2.19
N SER A 28 -11.29 -3.70 0.91
CA SER A 28 -12.56 -4.09 0.28
C SER A 28 -12.40 -5.32 -0.62
N ASN A 29 -13.35 -6.25 -0.48
CA ASN A 29 -13.43 -7.48 -1.26
C ASN A 29 -14.35 -7.26 -2.47
N TYR A 30 -13.90 -6.40 -3.38
CA TYR A 30 -14.69 -5.97 -4.54
C TYR A 30 -15.08 -7.12 -5.48
N ASP A 31 -14.29 -8.19 -5.50
CA ASP A 31 -14.50 -9.41 -6.28
C ASP A 31 -15.54 -10.37 -5.67
N ARG A 32 -16.06 -10.09 -4.47
CA ARG A 32 -17.16 -10.85 -3.84
C ARG A 32 -18.39 -9.97 -3.60
N PRO A 33 -19.15 -9.65 -4.66
CA PRO A 33 -20.36 -8.86 -4.53
C PRO A 33 -21.45 -9.61 -3.74
N PRO A 34 -22.40 -8.90 -3.10
CA PRO A 34 -23.63 -9.50 -2.62
C PRO A 34 -24.41 -10.19 -3.76
N PRO A 35 -25.25 -11.21 -3.46
CA PRO A 35 -26.06 -11.87 -4.47
C PRO A 35 -26.88 -10.87 -5.31
N GLY A 36 -26.88 -11.05 -6.63
CA GLY A 36 -27.59 -10.16 -7.55
C GLY A 36 -26.76 -9.01 -8.13
N TYR A 37 -25.53 -8.80 -7.64
CA TYR A 37 -24.63 -7.78 -8.17
C TYR A 37 -23.40 -8.40 -8.86
N SER A 38 -22.91 -7.73 -9.90
CA SER A 38 -21.65 -8.10 -10.54
C SER A 38 -20.46 -7.52 -9.77
N ALA A 39 -19.28 -8.15 -9.90
CA ALA A 39 -18.05 -7.60 -9.32
C ALA A 39 -17.71 -6.20 -9.89
N TYR A 40 -18.08 -5.93 -11.15
CA TYR A 40 -17.94 -4.60 -11.74
C TYR A 40 -18.84 -3.58 -11.03
N TYR A 41 -20.12 -3.91 -10.84
CA TYR A 41 -21.08 -3.03 -10.18
C TYR A 41 -20.69 -2.76 -8.72
N ASN A 42 -20.31 -3.80 -7.98
CA ASN A 42 -19.86 -3.70 -6.59
C ASN A 42 -18.57 -2.88 -6.41
N ARG A 43 -17.75 -2.79 -7.45
CA ARG A 43 -16.49 -2.03 -7.42
C ARG A 43 -16.63 -0.58 -7.86
N TYR A 44 -17.42 -0.32 -8.90
CA TYR A 44 -17.39 0.97 -9.59
C TYR A 44 -18.71 1.74 -9.52
N VAL A 45 -19.84 1.07 -9.25
CA VAL A 45 -21.17 1.67 -9.40
C VAL A 45 -21.87 1.84 -8.06
N ILE A 46 -21.71 0.90 -7.13
CA ILE A 46 -22.31 0.98 -5.78
C ILE A 46 -21.88 2.25 -5.05
N GLU A 47 -20.62 2.66 -5.22
CA GLU A 47 -20.04 3.80 -4.52
C GLU A 47 -20.65 5.13 -5.02
N GLU A 48 -20.87 5.28 -6.33
CA GLU A 48 -21.56 6.46 -6.90
C GLU A 48 -23.03 6.54 -6.45
N ILE A 49 -23.73 5.41 -6.42
CA ILE A 49 -25.15 5.37 -6.01
C ILE A 49 -25.30 5.72 -4.53
N ILE A 50 -24.41 5.22 -3.65
CA ILE A 50 -24.44 5.57 -2.22
C ILE A 50 -24.14 7.07 -2.04
N ALA A 51 -23.15 7.60 -2.75
CA ALA A 51 -22.80 9.02 -2.67
C ALA A 51 -23.95 9.95 -3.14
N GLU A 52 -24.75 9.54 -4.12
CA GLU A 52 -25.92 10.27 -4.58
C GLU A 52 -27.12 10.13 -3.62
N ALA A 53 -27.31 8.95 -3.03
CA ALA A 53 -28.40 8.68 -2.10
C ALA A 53 -28.20 9.28 -0.70
N GLU A 54 -26.95 9.42 -0.25
CA GLU A 54 -26.59 9.93 1.07
C GLU A 54 -25.51 11.02 0.95
N PRO A 55 -25.87 12.27 0.65
CA PRO A 55 -24.90 13.36 0.44
C PRO A 55 -24.09 13.74 1.68
N ASP A 56 -24.56 13.37 2.89
CA ASP A 56 -23.83 13.53 4.15
C ASP A 56 -22.96 12.29 4.50
N TYR A 57 -22.97 11.27 3.65
CA TYR A 57 -22.17 10.07 3.81
C TYR A 57 -20.70 10.39 3.50
N THR A 58 -19.96 10.69 4.56
CA THR A 58 -18.53 11.03 4.50
C THR A 58 -17.62 9.80 4.48
N ASP A 59 -18.17 8.59 4.34
CA ASP A 59 -17.38 7.38 4.11
C ASP A 59 -16.90 7.39 2.66
N TYR A 60 -15.90 8.23 2.41
CA TYR A 60 -15.10 8.21 1.20
C TYR A 60 -14.71 6.77 0.94
N SER A 61 -15.04 6.26 -0.25
CA SER A 61 -14.87 4.85 -0.51
C SER A 61 -13.44 4.39 -0.21
N ASN A 62 -13.29 3.13 0.21
CA ASN A 62 -11.99 2.57 0.53
C ASN A 62 -10.96 2.75 -0.61
N MET A 63 -11.42 2.87 -1.87
CA MET A 63 -10.59 3.24 -3.02
C MET A 63 -10.28 4.73 -3.11
N TYR A 64 -11.24 5.61 -2.86
CA TYR A 64 -10.99 7.05 -2.79
C TYR A 64 -9.96 7.37 -1.70
N ASN A 65 -10.10 6.81 -0.49
CA ASN A 65 -9.13 7.01 0.59
C ASN A 65 -7.73 6.50 0.22
N ALA A 66 -7.65 5.30 -0.38
CA ALA A 66 -6.37 4.77 -0.85
C ALA A 66 -5.73 5.68 -1.91
N TRP A 67 -6.53 6.22 -2.83
CA TRP A 67 -6.07 7.17 -3.85
C TRP A 67 -5.61 8.49 -3.24
N THR A 68 -6.38 9.08 -2.33
CA THR A 68 -6.03 10.34 -1.66
C THR A 68 -4.71 10.22 -0.90
N VAL A 69 -4.52 9.12 -0.16
CA VAL A 69 -3.24 8.86 0.53
C VAL A 69 -2.08 8.73 -0.44
N LEU A 70 -2.28 8.04 -1.58
CA LEU A 70 -1.25 7.91 -2.61
C LEU A 70 -0.91 9.25 -3.27
N ALA A 71 -1.92 10.07 -3.59
CA ALA A 71 -1.72 11.37 -4.22
C ALA A 71 -0.89 12.29 -3.31
N VAL A 72 -1.28 12.42 -2.04
CA VAL A 72 -0.56 13.24 -1.06
C VAL A 72 0.87 12.74 -0.85
N LEU A 73 1.09 11.42 -0.78
CA LEU A 73 2.42 10.86 -0.63
C LEU A 73 3.31 11.13 -1.86
N VAL A 74 2.76 11.02 -3.08
CA VAL A 74 3.50 11.31 -4.30
C VAL A 74 3.87 12.78 -4.37
N ASP A 75 2.94 13.68 -4.07
CA ASP A 75 3.19 15.12 -4.04
C ASP A 75 4.31 15.45 -3.04
N ASP A 76 4.25 14.91 -1.81
CA ASP A 76 5.30 15.09 -0.81
C ASP A 76 6.67 14.56 -1.27
N ILE A 77 6.71 13.39 -1.93
CA ILE A 77 7.96 12.84 -2.47
C ILE A 77 8.53 13.75 -3.56
N LEU A 78 7.69 14.29 -4.43
CA LEU A 78 8.13 15.19 -5.51
C LEU A 78 8.65 16.51 -4.95
N GLU A 79 7.97 17.08 -3.96
CA GLU A 79 8.36 18.34 -3.32
C GLU A 79 9.64 18.18 -2.49
N ASN A 80 9.79 17.05 -1.78
CA ASN A 80 10.86 16.82 -0.80
C ASN A 80 11.90 15.79 -1.26
N TRP A 81 12.02 15.56 -2.57
CA TRP A 81 12.93 14.54 -3.12
C TRP A 81 14.37 14.76 -2.64
N GLU A 82 14.94 15.92 -2.93
CA GLU A 82 16.34 16.24 -2.61
C GLU A 82 16.60 16.32 -1.10
N SER A 83 15.65 16.85 -0.33
CA SER A 83 15.80 17.11 1.11
C SER A 83 15.63 15.86 1.99
N THR A 84 14.75 14.94 1.58
CA THR A 84 14.31 13.83 2.43
C THR A 84 14.51 12.47 1.77
N TYR A 85 14.11 12.30 0.51
CA TYR A 85 13.97 10.97 -0.10
C TYR A 85 15.18 10.50 -0.91
N LEU A 86 16.01 11.42 -1.42
CA LEU A 86 17.17 11.09 -2.26
C LEU A 86 18.14 10.15 -1.54
N ALA A 87 18.52 10.51 -0.32
CA ALA A 87 19.39 9.71 0.54
C ALA A 87 18.77 8.37 0.94
N GLY A 88 17.44 8.23 0.82
CA GLY A 88 16.67 7.08 1.26
C GLY A 88 16.29 7.18 2.74
N ILE A 89 15.15 6.58 3.08
CA ILE A 89 14.64 6.52 4.45
C ILE A 89 15.01 5.16 5.04
N SER A 90 15.77 5.16 6.13
CA SER A 90 16.13 3.93 6.84
C SER A 90 14.97 3.45 7.71
N ALA A 91 14.64 2.17 7.61
CA ALA A 91 13.65 1.56 8.48
C ALA A 91 14.18 1.39 9.90
N SER A 92 13.34 1.67 10.89
CA SER A 92 13.66 1.50 12.30
C SER A 92 13.66 0.03 12.74
N ASN A 93 12.96 -0.83 11.98
CA ASN A 93 12.84 -2.26 12.23
C ASN A 93 13.53 -3.07 11.14
N TYR A 94 13.76 -4.35 11.44
CA TYR A 94 14.27 -5.29 10.45
C TYR A 94 13.31 -5.42 9.26
N ILE A 95 13.85 -5.25 8.05
CA ILE A 95 13.16 -5.50 6.78
C ILE A 95 13.81 -6.69 6.08
N GLY A 96 13.03 -7.73 5.84
CA GLY A 96 13.45 -8.88 5.04
C GLY A 96 12.76 -10.17 5.49
N ASP A 97 13.47 -11.28 5.39
CA ASP A 97 12.98 -12.59 5.79
C ASP A 97 13.67 -13.08 7.07
N PRO A 98 13.11 -14.08 7.77
CA PRO A 98 13.70 -14.58 9.00
C PRO A 98 15.14 -15.08 8.91
N PHE A 99 15.64 -15.31 7.70
CA PHE A 99 16.99 -15.78 7.42
C PHE A 99 17.98 -14.64 7.12
N ALA A 100 17.60 -13.38 7.33
CA ALA A 100 18.46 -12.21 7.11
C ALA A 100 19.00 -12.09 5.68
N ARG A 101 18.26 -12.55 4.64
CA ARG A 101 18.80 -12.62 3.27
C ARG A 101 19.02 -11.26 2.61
N LEU A 102 18.33 -10.23 3.09
CA LEU A 102 18.57 -8.83 2.69
C LEU A 102 19.57 -8.11 3.61
N GLY A 103 20.30 -8.84 4.48
CA GLY A 103 21.16 -8.28 5.52
C GLY A 103 20.40 -8.03 6.82
N GLY A 104 20.99 -7.24 7.73
CA GLY A 104 20.37 -6.83 9.00
C GLY A 104 20.30 -7.92 10.08
N ILE A 105 19.73 -7.55 11.24
CA ILE A 105 19.49 -8.47 12.37
C ILE A 105 17.97 -8.60 12.56
N PRO A 106 17.38 -9.80 12.38
CA PRO A 106 15.96 -10.04 12.62
C PRO A 106 15.63 -9.95 14.11
N ASN A 107 15.40 -8.73 14.59
CA ASN A 107 15.03 -8.48 15.99
C ASN A 107 13.54 -8.73 16.25
N PHE A 108 12.70 -8.77 15.20
CA PHE A 108 11.25 -8.97 15.27
C PHE A 108 10.55 -8.15 16.37
N GLY A 109 11.06 -6.93 16.64
CA GLY A 109 10.52 -6.05 17.69
C GLY A 109 10.85 -6.47 19.13
N LYS A 110 11.72 -7.46 19.35
CA LYS A 110 12.30 -7.75 20.66
C LYS A 110 13.54 -6.88 20.87
N SER A 111 13.57 -6.11 21.95
CA SER A 111 14.82 -5.50 22.43
C SER A 111 15.76 -6.62 22.86
N THR A 112 17.02 -6.56 22.40
CA THR A 112 18.14 -7.25 23.06
C THR A 112 18.29 -6.76 24.48
#